data_AF-A0A673LAI1-F1
#
_entry.id   AF-A0A673LAI1-F1
#
_cell.length_a   1.000
_cell.length_b   1.000
_cell.length_c   1.000
_cell.angle_alpha   90.00
_cell.angle_beta   90.00
_cell.angle_gamma   90.00
#
_symmetry.space_group_name_H-M   'P 1'
#
loop_
_entity.id
_entity.type
_entity.pdbx_description
1 polymer ?
#
loop_
_entity_poly.entity_id
_entity_poly.type
_entity_poly.pdbx_seq_one_letter_code
_entity_poly.pdbx_strand_id
1 'polypeptide(L)'
;MNVIDHVREMAAAGLHSNVRIISSLLLTMSTNNPELFSPSQKYQLLVYHADAVFHDKEYRNAACKYNMALQQKKVISKTSKVRPSSTGGTTSAVQAQVSSTP
;
A
#
# COMPACT_ATOMS: atom_id res chain seq x y z
N MET A 1 15.29 -4.52 -11.28
CA MET A 1 14.96 -3.23 -10.63
C MET A 1 13.51 -2.90 -10.89
N ASN A 2 12.79 -2.40 -9.88
CA ASN A 2 11.40 -1.95 -10.02
C ASN A 2 11.37 -0.48 -10.53
N VAL A 3 10.29 -0.06 -11.18
CA VAL A 3 10.07 1.35 -11.59
C VAL A 3 10.11 2.31 -10.39
N ILE A 4 9.63 1.87 -9.23
CA ILE A 4 9.68 2.68 -7.99
C ILE A 4 11.12 2.85 -7.48
N ASP A 5 12.00 1.86 -7.71
CA ASP A 5 13.42 1.99 -7.36
C ASP A 5 14.11 3.06 -8.21
N HIS A 6 13.79 3.15 -9.51
CA HIS A 6 14.31 4.21 -10.39
C HIS A 6 13.84 5.59 -9.94
N VAL A 7 12.58 5.74 -9.52
CA VAL A 7 12.08 7.01 -8.96
C VAL A 7 12.85 7.40 -7.70
N ARG A 8 13.15 6.43 -6.82
CA ARG A 8 13.99 6.65 -5.63
C ARG A 8 15.39 7.10 -6.02
N GLU A 9 16.03 6.44 -6.97
CA GLU A 9 17.39 6.77 -7.42
C GLU A 9 17.45 8.18 -8.01
N MET A 10 16.45 8.55 -8.82
CA MET A 10 16.32 9.92 -9.34
C MET A 10 16.14 10.95 -8.22
N ALA A 11 15.33 10.64 -7.20
CA ALA A 11 15.14 11.51 -6.05
C ALA A 11 16.44 11.66 -5.24
N ALA A 12 17.18 10.57 -5.04
CA ALA A 12 18.48 10.58 -4.36
C ALA A 12 19.54 11.38 -5.14
N ALA A 13 19.45 11.38 -6.47
CA ALA A 13 20.28 12.20 -7.36
C ALA A 13 19.84 13.67 -7.44
N GLY A 14 18.77 14.08 -6.75
CA GLY A 14 18.27 15.46 -6.76
C GLY A 14 17.53 15.86 -8.04
N LEU A 15 17.13 14.91 -8.89
CA LEU A 15 16.43 15.16 -10.16
C LEU A 15 14.93 15.42 -9.94
N HIS A 16 14.57 16.41 -9.12
CA HIS A 16 13.20 16.66 -8.68
C HIS A 16 12.21 16.91 -9.82
N SER A 17 12.61 17.63 -10.88
CA SER A 17 11.75 17.86 -12.06
C SER A 17 11.37 16.54 -12.75
N ASN A 18 12.35 15.66 -12.96
CA ASN A 18 12.12 14.34 -13.56
C ASN A 18 11.25 13.47 -12.64
N VAL A 19 11.51 13.49 -11.33
CA VAL A 19 10.69 12.79 -10.33
C VAL A 19 9.26 13.28 -10.40
N ARG A 20 9.02 14.59 -10.49
CA ARG A 20 7.67 15.17 -10.58
C ARG A 20 6.90 14.64 -11.78
N ILE A 21 7.51 14.65 -12.97
CA ILE A 21 6.87 14.19 -14.21
C ILE A 21 6.55 12.70 -14.13
N ILE A 22 7.55 11.86 -13.82
CA ILE A 22 7.36 10.40 -13.79
C ILE A 22 6.38 10.01 -12.69
N SER A 23 6.53 10.56 -11.49
CA SER A 23 5.63 10.24 -10.37
C SER A 23 4.18 10.65 -10.64
N SER A 24 3.96 11.79 -11.31
CA SER A 24 2.63 12.21 -11.72
C SER A 24 2.00 11.23 -12.70
N LEU A 25 2.75 10.76 -13.71
CA LEU A 25 2.28 9.75 -14.66
C LEU A 25 1.93 8.44 -13.94
N LEU A 26 2.83 7.94 -13.10
CA LEU A 26 2.62 6.70 -12.35
C LEU A 26 1.43 6.79 -11.39
N LEU A 27 1.20 7.96 -10.77
CA LEU A 27 0.02 8.21 -9.93
C LEU A 27 -1.29 8.14 -10.74
N THR A 28 -1.31 8.73 -11.93
CA THR A 28 -2.46 8.64 -12.85
C THR A 28 -2.70 7.20 -13.27
N MET A 29 -1.65 6.46 -13.65
CA MET A 29 -1.76 5.04 -13.99
C MET A 29 -2.27 4.21 -12.80
N SER A 30 -1.80 4.49 -11.58
CA SER A 30 -2.27 3.84 -10.35
C SER A 30 -3.72 4.17 -10.00
N THR A 31 -4.22 5.33 -10.41
CA THR A 31 -5.61 5.74 -10.19
C THR A 31 -6.54 5.00 -11.14
N ASN A 32 -6.11 4.84 -12.39
CA ASN A 32 -6.85 4.11 -13.41
C ASN A 32 -6.76 2.58 -13.24
N ASN A 33 -5.68 2.08 -12.63
CA ASN A 33 -5.49 0.68 -12.30
C ASN A 33 -5.02 0.52 -10.84
N PRO A 34 -5.96 0.35 -9.88
CA PRO A 34 -5.65 0.27 -8.46
C PRO A 34 -4.73 -0.89 -8.06
N GLU A 35 -4.69 -1.99 -8.81
CA GLU A 35 -3.85 -3.15 -8.50
C GLU A 35 -2.42 -3.04 -9.10
N LEU A 36 -2.15 -1.97 -9.89
CA LEU A 36 -0.86 -1.77 -10.55
C LEU A 36 0.32 -1.71 -9.57
N PHE A 37 0.11 -1.12 -8.40
CA PHE A 37 1.13 -0.97 -7.37
C PHE A 37 0.62 -1.47 -6.03
N SER A 38 1.50 -2.15 -5.28
CA SER A 38 1.20 -2.54 -3.92
C SER A 38 0.95 -1.32 -3.03
N PRO A 39 0.24 -1.47 -1.90
CA PRO A 39 0.00 -0.37 -0.98
C PRO A 39 1.26 0.37 -0.54
N SER A 40 2.38 -0.35 -0.36
CA SER A 40 3.68 0.21 -0.01
C SER A 40 4.32 1.01 -1.14
N GLN A 41 4.20 0.53 -2.38
CA GLN A 41 4.70 1.24 -3.56
C GLN A 41 3.92 2.53 -3.80
N LYS A 42 2.59 2.52 -3.66
CA LYS A 42 1.77 3.74 -3.76
C LYS A 42 2.16 4.76 -2.69
N TYR A 43 2.41 4.31 -1.46
CA TYR A 43 2.89 5.17 -0.39
C TYR A 43 4.22 5.84 -0.76
N GLN A 44 5.21 5.07 -1.20
CA GLN A 44 6.51 5.60 -1.63
C GLN A 44 6.36 6.61 -2.77
N LEU A 45 5.55 6.28 -3.78
CA LEU A 45 5.29 7.14 -4.93
C LEU A 45 4.66 8.48 -4.52
N LEU A 46 3.70 8.45 -3.59
CA LEU A 46 3.07 9.67 -3.05
C LEU A 46 4.09 10.56 -2.32
N VAL A 47 5.00 9.96 -1.55
CA VAL A 47 6.06 10.70 -0.84
C VAL A 47 7.02 11.35 -1.83
N TYR A 48 7.57 10.59 -2.80
CA TYR A 48 8.49 11.16 -3.79
C TYR A 48 7.84 12.25 -4.65
N HIS A 49 6.57 12.10 -4.99
CA HIS A 49 5.83 13.15 -5.68
C HIS A 49 5.65 14.40 -4.81
N ALA A 50 5.31 14.22 -3.53
CA ALA A 50 5.15 15.33 -2.59
C ALA A 50 6.47 16.08 -2.35
N ASP A 51 7.60 15.35 -2.23
CA ASP A 51 8.94 15.93 -2.11
C ASP A 51 9.29 16.80 -3.33
N ALA A 52 9.03 16.30 -4.53
CA ALA A 52 9.28 17.04 -5.76
C ALA A 52 8.41 18.30 -5.89
N VAL A 53 7.12 18.20 -5.54
CA VAL A 53 6.19 19.35 -5.51
C VAL A 53 6.59 20.36 -4.43
N PHE A 54 7.09 19.88 -3.28
CA PHE A 54 7.61 20.74 -2.22
C PHE A 54 8.86 21.50 -2.67
N HIS A 55 9.76 20.83 -3.39
CA HIS A 55 10.95 21.45 -3.97
C HIS A 55 10.61 22.61 -4.91
N ASP A 56 9.52 22.46 -5.69
CA ASP A 56 9.00 23.52 -6.57
C ASP A 56 8.22 24.63 -5.81
N LYS A 57 8.25 24.61 -4.46
CA LYS A 57 7.61 25.58 -3.56
C LYS A 57 6.07 25.59 -3.63
N GLU A 58 5.47 24.54 -4.17
CA GLU A 58 4.02 24.36 -4.22
C GLU A 58 3.50 23.72 -2.92
N TYR A 59 3.68 24.42 -1.80
CA TYR A 59 3.48 23.86 -0.46
C TYR A 59 2.07 23.33 -0.20
N ARG A 60 1.03 24.01 -0.72
CA ARG A 60 -0.37 23.56 -0.58
C ARG A 60 -0.59 22.22 -1.29
N ASN A 61 -0.01 22.05 -2.48
CA ASN A 61 -0.11 20.83 -3.24
C ASN A 61 0.70 19.70 -2.58
N ALA A 62 1.91 20.00 -2.12
CA ALA A 62 2.74 19.06 -1.37
C ALA A 62 2.01 18.56 -0.11
N ALA A 63 1.41 19.44 0.68
CA ALA A 63 0.65 19.07 1.88
C ALA A 63 -0.51 18.12 1.56
N CYS A 64 -1.24 18.36 0.46
CA CYS A 64 -2.29 17.46 0.00
C CYS A 64 -1.73 16.06 -0.30
N LYS A 65 -0.61 15.97 -1.03
CA LYS A 65 0.03 14.70 -1.40
C LYS A 65 0.60 13.96 -0.19
N TYR A 66 1.21 14.67 0.76
CA TYR A 66 1.64 14.06 2.03
C TYR A 66 0.46 13.51 2.84
N ASN A 67 -0.67 14.23 2.89
CA ASN A 67 -1.87 13.73 3.56
C ASN A 67 -2.40 12.44 2.91
N MET A 68 -2.39 12.35 1.58
CA MET A 68 -2.71 11.11 0.88
C MET A 68 -1.73 9.99 1.25
N ALA A 69 -0.42 10.28 1.32
CA ALA A 69 0.59 9.31 1.74
C ALA A 69 0.33 8.79 3.17
N LEU A 70 -0.04 9.68 4.10
CA LEU A 70 -0.39 9.29 5.48
C LEU A 70 -1.62 8.38 5.54
N GLN A 71 -2.64 8.63 4.71
CA GLN A 71 -3.79 7.73 4.59
C GLN A 71 -3.36 6.36 4.06
N GLN A 72 -2.51 6.32 3.02
CA GLN A 72 -1.98 5.09 2.46
C GLN A 72 -1.16 4.30 3.49
N LYS A 73 -0.36 4.98 4.31
CA LYS A 73 0.43 4.36 5.39
C LYS A 73 -0.46 3.62 6.40
N LYS A 74 -1.65 4.14 6.70
CA LYS A 74 -2.64 3.47 7.58
C LYS A 74 -3.17 2.17 6.97
N VAL A 75 -3.28 2.09 5.64
CA VAL A 75 -3.72 0.86 4.95
C VAL A 75 -2.69 -0.25 5.13
N ILE A 76 -1.40 0.08 4.99
CA ILE A 76 -0.28 -0.86 5.19
C ILE A 76 -0.27 -1.41 6.63
N SER A 77 -0.52 -0.55 7.62
CA SER A 77 -0.59 -0.98 9.02
C SER A 77 -1.78 -1.89 9.35
N LYS A 78 -2.89 -1.81 8.59
CA LYS A 78 -4.07 -2.66 8.78
C LYS A 78 -3.88 -4.06 8.21
N THR A 79 -3.21 -4.18 7.05
CA THR A 79 -2.95 -5.50 6.42
C THR A 79 -1.95 -6.34 7.22
N SER A 80 -1.07 -5.71 8.01
CA SER A 80 -0.11 -6.42 8.86
C SER A 80 -0.72 -7.07 10.12
N LYS A 81 -1.99 -6.78 10.47
CA LYS A 81 -2.67 -7.36 11.65
C LYS A 81 -3.56 -8.56 11.34
N VAL A 82 -3.50 -9.12 10.12
CA VAL A 82 -4.17 -10.40 9.83
C VAL A 82 -3.34 -11.53 10.48
N ARG A 83 -3.55 -11.69 11.78
CA ARG A 83 -3.33 -12.96 12.49
C ARG A 83 -4.18 -14.01 11.77
N PRO A 84 -3.66 -15.20 11.41
CA PRO A 84 -4.51 -16.28 10.99
C PRO A 84 -5.35 -16.71 12.21
N SER A 85 -6.55 -16.15 12.35
CA SER A 85 -7.62 -16.82 13.07
C SER A 85 -7.98 -18.03 12.23
N SER A 86 -7.38 -19.14 12.61
CA SER A 86 -7.73 -20.51 12.25
C SER A 86 -9.25 -20.69 12.14
N THR A 87 -9.73 -20.85 10.91
CA THR A 87 -11.01 -21.51 10.64
C THR A 87 -10.69 -22.93 10.17
N GLY A 88 -11.18 -23.89 10.94
CA GLY A 88 -11.15 -25.32 10.66
C GLY A 88 -10.98 -26.06 11.98
N GLY A 89 -11.90 -26.88 12.47
CA GLY A 89 -13.18 -27.37 11.99
C GLY A 89 -13.60 -28.46 12.99
N THR A 90 -14.86 -28.45 13.38
CA THR A 90 -15.67 -29.62 13.82
C THR A 90 -14.95 -30.87 14.34
N THR A 91 -15.10 -31.17 15.63
CA THR A 91 -15.50 -32.51 16.09
C THR A 91 -16.38 -32.39 17.33
N SER A 92 -17.70 -32.39 17.12
CA SER A 92 -18.66 -32.76 18.16
C SER A 92 -18.47 -34.25 18.44
N ALA A 93 -17.91 -34.60 19.58
CA ALA A 93 -17.83 -35.96 20.07
C ALA A 93 -18.70 -36.11 21.33
N VAL A 94 -20.01 -36.27 21.13
CA VAL A 94 -20.88 -36.97 22.10
C VAL A 94 -21.84 -37.82 21.27
N GLN A 95 -21.41 -39.02 20.91
CA GLN A 95 -22.27 -40.09 20.42
C GLN A 95 -22.41 -41.10 21.57
N ALA A 96 -23.46 -40.95 22.38
CA ALA A 96 -23.91 -41.96 23.31
C ALA A 96 -24.99 -42.79 22.62
N GLN A 97 -24.61 -43.93 22.03
CA GLN A 97 -25.50 -45.05 21.75
C GLN A 97 -24.71 -46.34 21.90
N VAL A 98 -24.92 -47.03 23.02
CA VAL A 98 -24.70 -48.48 23.11
C VAL A 98 -26.09 -49.10 23.07
N SER A 99 -26.40 -49.74 21.94
CA SER A 99 -27.58 -50.55 21.69
C SER A 99 -27.23 -52.02 21.85
N SER A 100 -28.00 -52.75 22.65
CA SER A 100 -28.21 -54.19 22.44
C SER A 100 -29.47 -54.64 23.19
N THR A 101 -30.56 -54.73 22.42
CA THR A 101 -31.72 -55.64 22.53
C THR A 101 -31.30 -57.06 22.10
N PRO A 102 -32.10 -58.14 22.26
CA PRO A 102 -33.56 -58.24 22.40
C PRO A 102 -34.10 -58.86 23.69
#